data_AF-A0AAP3HDF8-F1
#
_entry.id   AF-A0AAP3HDF8-F1
#
_cell.length_a   1.000
_cell.length_b   1.000
_cell.length_c   1.000
_cell.angle_alpha   90.00
_cell.angle_beta   90.00
_cell.angle_gamma   90.00
#
_symmetry.space_group_name_H-M   'P 1'
#
loop_
_entity.id
_entity.type
_entity.pdbx_description
1 polymer ?
#
loop_
_entity_poly.entity_id
_entity_poly.type
_entity_poly.pdbx_seq_one_letter_code
_entity_poly.pdbx_strand_id
1 'polypeptide(L)' 'VTLEKQYQGKRFTGYVYRLENTSNHELALTTALFAHKDAQSLSLSDEALPPKKIAYLYGLYSNQG' A
#
# COMPACT_ATOMS: atom_id res chain seq x y z
N VAL A 1 5.70 -7.82 0.23
CA VAL A 1 4.40 -7.09 0.25
C VAL A 1 3.30 -8.12 0.19
N THR A 2 2.32 -8.05 1.09
CA THR A 2 1.24 -9.04 1.20
C THR A 2 -0.10 -8.32 1.25
N LEU A 3 -1.11 -8.78 0.51
CA LEU A 3 -2.47 -8.25 0.62
C LEU A 3 -3.11 -8.79 1.91
N GLU A 4 -3.48 -7.90 2.82
CA GLU A 4 -4.14 -8.25 4.09
C GLU A 4 -5.67 -8.24 3.94
N LYS A 5 -6.19 -7.19 3.31
CA LYS A 5 -7.63 -6.99 3.17
C LYS A 5 -7.96 -6.34 1.84
N GLN A 6 -9.10 -6.74 1.30
CA GLN A 6 -9.74 -6.11 0.17
C GLN A 6 -11.19 -5.77 0.56
N TYR A 7 -11.63 -4.58 0.18
CA TYR A 7 -13.01 -4.16 0.34
C TYR A 7 -13.56 -3.64 -0.98
N GLN A 8 -14.50 -4.38 -1.56
CA GLN A 8 -15.12 -4.01 -2.82
C GLN A 8 -16.38 -3.19 -2.58
N GLY A 9 -16.31 -1.91 -2.92
CA GLY A 9 -17.46 -1.03 -2.99
C GLY A 9 -18.09 -0.99 -4.38
N LYS A 10 -19.17 -0.22 -4.54
CA LYS A 10 -19.88 -0.09 -5.82
C LYS A 10 -19.03 0.63 -6.89
N ARG A 11 -18.28 1.66 -6.50
CA ARG A 11 -17.47 2.50 -7.42
C ARG A 11 -15.96 2.32 -7.25
N PHE A 12 -15.52 1.94 -6.07
CA PHE A 12 -14.12 1.82 -5.72
C PHE A 12 -13.85 0.49 -5.02
N THR A 13 -12.63 0.01 -5.15
CA THR A 13 -12.10 -1.11 -4.36
C THR A 13 -10.94 -0.61 -3.53
N GLY A 14 -11.02 -0.83 -2.22
CA GLY A 14 -9.96 -0.56 -1.27
C GLY A 14 -9.10 -1.81 -1.06
N TYR A 15 -7.79 -1.62 -0.98
CA TYR A 15 -6.82 -2.66 -0.66
C TYR A 15 -5.94 -2.19 0.48
N VAL A 16 -5.65 -3.11 1.40
CA VAL A 16 -4.70 -2.92 2.49
C VAL A 16 -3.57 -3.91 2.29
N TYR A 17 -2.38 -3.40 2.03
CA TYR A 17 -1.18 -4.22 1.88
C TYR A 17 -0.28 -4.06 3.10
N ARG A 18 0.20 -5.18 3.63
CA ARG A 18 1.27 -5.25 4.63
C ARG A 18 2.62 -5.19 3.94
N LEU A 19 3.42 -4.22 4.34
CA LEU A 19 4.80 -4.03 3.92
C LEU A 19 5.70 -4.50 5.07
N GLU A 20 6.66 -5.36 4.77
CA GLU A 20 7.62 -5.85 5.75
C GLU A 20 9.03 -5.60 5.23
N ASN A 21 9.86 -4.97 6.05
CA ASN A 21 11.26 -4.79 5.71
C ASN A 21 12.06 -6.03 6.17
N THR A 22 12.32 -6.91 5.21
CA THR A 22 13.15 -8.11 5.40
C THR A 22 14.64 -7.84 5.27
N SER A 23 15.03 -6.58 5.00
CA SER A 23 16.44 -6.18 4.90
C SER A 23 17.00 -5.79 6.28
N ASN A 24 18.31 -5.53 6.30
CA ASN A 24 19.03 -5.12 7.51
C ASN A 24 19.24 -3.58 7.60
N HIS A 25 18.66 -2.80 6.69
CA HIS A 25 18.74 -1.33 6.70
C HIS A 25 17.35 -0.72 6.60
N GLU A 26 17.21 0.54 7.00
CA GLU A 26 15.96 1.27 6.88
C GLU A 26 15.60 1.51 5.40
N LEU A 27 14.32 1.36 5.07
CA LEU A 27 13.80 1.58 3.72
C LEU A 27 12.88 2.80 3.72
N ALA A 28 13.15 3.77 2.86
CA ALA A 28 12.18 4.82 2.55
C ALA A 28 10.99 4.20 1.81
N LEU A 29 9.79 4.39 2.35
CA LEU A 29 8.56 3.94 1.73
C LEU A 29 8.01 5.02 0.81
N THR A 30 7.54 4.62 -0.36
CA THR A 30 6.89 5.52 -1.31
C THR A 30 5.72 4.83 -1.97
N THR A 31 4.66 5.59 -2.23
CA THR A 31 3.49 5.13 -2.98
C THR A 31 3.79 4.99 -4.47
N ALA A 32 4.91 5.50 -4.96
CA ALA A 32 5.27 5.49 -6.38
C ALA A 32 5.31 4.07 -6.98
N LEU A 33 5.77 3.07 -6.19
CA LEU A 33 5.80 1.66 -6.61
C LEU A 33 4.40 1.04 -6.78
N PHE A 34 3.37 1.70 -6.26
CA PHE A 34 1.97 1.25 -6.27
C PHE A 34 1.06 2.16 -7.09
N ALA A 35 1.65 3.14 -7.79
CA ALA A 35 0.94 4.02 -8.70
C ALA A 35 0.33 3.19 -9.84
N HIS A 36 -0.97 3.37 -10.06
CA HIS A 36 -1.72 2.71 -11.12
C HIS A 36 -2.67 3.75 -11.75
N LYS A 37 -3.02 3.57 -13.03
CA LYS A 37 -3.93 4.49 -13.73
C LYS A 37 -5.29 4.65 -13.04
N ASP A 38 -5.73 3.61 -12.34
CA ASP A 38 -7.02 3.59 -11.65
C ASP A 38 -6.90 3.97 -10.17
N ALA A 39 -5.68 4.25 -9.69
CA ALA A 39 -5.46 4.66 -8.31
C ALA A 39 -6.05 6.06 -8.08
N GLN A 40 -7.02 6.14 -7.19
CA GLN A 40 -7.64 7.40 -6.76
C GLN A 40 -6.90 8.00 -5.57
N SER A 41 -6.45 7.14 -4.67
CA SER A 41 -5.66 7.56 -3.51
C SER A 41 -4.75 6.41 -3.07
N LEU A 42 -3.53 6.77 -2.68
CA LEU A 42 -2.55 5.89 -2.07
C LEU A 42 -2.03 6.58 -0.82
N SER A 43 -1.96 5.84 0.28
CA SER A 43 -1.46 6.34 1.56
C SER A 43 -0.64 5.27 2.25
N LEU A 44 0.42 5.69 2.92
CA LEU A 44 1.26 4.82 3.74
C LEU A 44 1.00 5.13 5.21
N SER A 45 1.07 4.11 6.06
CA SER A 45 1.06 4.32 7.52
C SER A 45 2.34 5.00 8.00
N ASP A 46 3.45 4.78 7.29
CA ASP A 46 4.79 5.24 7.65
C ASP A 46 5.56 5.64 6.38
N GLU A 47 6.40 6.67 6.49
CA GLU A 47 7.24 7.14 5.39
C GLU A 47 8.59 6.39 5.31
N ALA A 48 8.97 5.71 6.40
CA ALA A 48 10.17 4.89 6.47
C ALA A 48 9.90 3.61 7.26
N LEU A 49 10.57 2.53 6.87
CA LEU A 49 10.39 1.20 7.44
C LEU A 49 11.72 0.69 7.97
N PRO A 50 11.93 0.71 9.29
CA PRO A 50 13.12 0.12 9.91
C PRO A 50 13.21 -1.41 9.68
N PRO A 51 14.40 -2.01 9.86
CA PRO A 51 14.59 -3.45 9.75
C PRO A 51 13.61 -4.25 10.61
N LYS A 52 13.04 -5.34 10.05
CA LYS A 52 12.11 -6.25 10.73
C LYS A 52 10.82 -5.60 11.24
N LYS A 53 10.49 -4.39 10.76
CA LYS A 53 9.24 -3.70 11.05
C LYS A 53 8.24 -3.86 9.93
N ILE A 54 7.00 -3.53 10.27
CA ILE A 54 5.82 -3.65 9.42
C ILE A 54 5.21 -2.27 9.26
N ALA A 55 4.80 -1.94 8.03
CA ALA A 55 3.96 -0.79 7.70
C ALA A 55 2.80 -1.25 6.81
N TYR A 56 1.87 -0.34 6.55
CA TYR A 56 0.73 -0.60 5.69
C TYR A 56 0.65 0.40 4.55
N LEU A 57 0.24 -0.10 3.39
CA LEU A 57 -0.20 0.70 2.27
C LEU A 57 -1.70 0.55 2.11
N TYR A 58 -2.38 1.68 2.07
CA TYR A 58 -3.80 1.79 1.79
C TYR A 58 -3.96 2.31 0.37
N GLY A 59 -4.57 1.52 -0.50
CA GLY A 59 -4.84 1.90 -1.88
C GLY A 59 -6.33 1.89 -2.17
N LEU A 60 -6.83 2.99 -2.73
CA LEU A 60 -8.20 3.10 -3.23
C LEU A 60 -8.16 3.23 -4.75
N TYR A 61 -8.82 2.31 -5.44
CA TYR A 61 -8.80 2.24 -6.89
C TYR A 61 -10.23 2.32 -7.45
N SER A 62 -10.38 2.98 -8.59
CA SER A 62 -11.63 2.99 -9.36
C SER A 62 -11.93 1.60 -9.90
N ASN A 63 -13.20 1.19 -9.80
CA ASN A 63 -13.67 -0.03 -10.46
C ASN A 63 -13.94 0.20 -11.96
N GLN A 64 -14.00 1.46 -12.38
CA GLN A 64 -14.14 1.86 -13.76
C GLN A 64 -12.75 2.29 -14.24
N GLY A 65 -12.09 1.42 -15.01
CA GLY A 65 -10.80 1.66 -15.64
C GLY A 65 -10.88 1.63 -17.16
#